data_AF-A0A671V0B4-F1
#
_entry.id   AF-A0A671V0B4-F1
#
_cell.length_a   1.000
_cell.length_b   1.000
_cell.length_c   1.000
_cell.angle_alpha   90.00
_cell.angle_beta   90.00
_cell.angle_gamma   90.00
#
_symmetry.space_group_name_H-M   'P 1'
#
loop_
_entity.id
_entity.type
_entity.pdbx_description
1 polymer ?
#
loop_
_entity_poly.entity_id
_entity_poly.type
_entity_poly.pdbx_seq_one_letter_code
_entity_poly.pdbx_strand_id
1 'polypeptide(L)'
;MTDRKPCKVCNFTRQKSYGLVVPSLDELKVKGCEFLGLSPSEPVTVVLEDDGTIVEDEAYFLCLPLNTKFMLLHEKEAWSPLRKMDGGTAWMARDSMMLETDTVDASSAEPPWVDLAQQLKQDLASIILMSEADLQTLVDAPCLELASALGFPEKRAVDLQETLQRVLDRREEERQSKELLQLYLKAVEQEDRQQEEPSQPSQGGAGDGDVPDGVEVDSASGFMSRTLMVLKGKSSPESRLSTEDLQLVVSRGLEAMEQVLGWDTTRTSALLQACEAELTRRLQLVQAVQSIRSNKELESSQQSSEKNAEVQAVETPAQGSN
;
A
#
# COMPACT_ATOMS: atom_id res chain seq x y z
N MET A 1 5.00 -36.71 -33.72
CA MET A 1 5.01 -36.71 -32.25
C MET A 1 4.04 -35.63 -31.85
N THR A 2 3.01 -35.93 -31.05
CA THR A 2 2.08 -34.89 -30.60
C THR A 2 2.85 -33.98 -29.65
N ASP A 3 3.14 -32.75 -30.08
CA ASP A 3 3.84 -31.77 -29.26
C ASP A 3 3.01 -31.51 -28.00
N ARG A 4 3.59 -31.89 -26.86
CA ARG A 4 2.96 -31.83 -25.56
C ARG A 4 3.23 -30.47 -24.95
N LYS A 5 2.17 -29.69 -24.75
CA LYS A 5 2.24 -28.35 -24.18
C LYS A 5 2.01 -28.40 -22.66
N PRO A 6 2.96 -27.91 -21.84
CA PRO A 6 2.72 -27.70 -20.43
C PRO A 6 1.83 -26.46 -20.25
N CYS A 7 0.79 -26.59 -19.42
CA CYS A 7 -0.21 -25.58 -19.14
C CYS A 7 -0.52 -25.57 -17.63
N LYS A 8 -1.08 -24.47 -17.11
CA LYS A 8 -1.61 -24.41 -15.75
C LYS A 8 -3.13 -24.25 -15.82
N VAL A 9 -3.86 -24.89 -14.93
CA VAL A 9 -5.32 -24.84 -14.87
C VAL A 9 -5.78 -24.50 -13.44
N CYS A 10 -6.75 -23.60 -13.30
CA CYS A 10 -7.41 -23.32 -12.02
C CYS A 10 -8.94 -23.26 -12.16
N ASN A 11 -9.63 -23.35 -11.02
CA ASN A 11 -11.07 -23.12 -10.93
C ASN A 11 -11.40 -21.62 -10.79
N PHE A 12 -12.70 -21.28 -10.85
CA PHE A 12 -13.21 -19.92 -10.65
C PHE A 12 -12.66 -19.24 -9.37
N THR A 13 -12.52 -19.97 -8.27
CA THR A 13 -12.03 -19.40 -7.00
C THR A 13 -10.52 -19.12 -6.98
N ARG A 14 -9.77 -19.58 -7.99
CA ARG A 14 -8.29 -19.47 -8.09
C ARG A 14 -7.52 -20.08 -6.90
N GLN A 15 -8.20 -20.78 -5.97
CA GLN A 15 -7.59 -21.36 -4.77
C GLN A 15 -6.78 -22.62 -5.06
N LYS A 16 -7.14 -23.36 -6.11
CA LYS A 16 -6.44 -24.58 -6.53
C LYS A 16 -5.93 -24.37 -7.95
N SER A 17 -4.66 -24.69 -8.17
CA SER A 17 -4.04 -24.68 -9.49
C SER A 17 -3.26 -25.97 -9.72
N TYR A 18 -3.35 -26.49 -10.94
CA TYR A 18 -2.73 -27.75 -11.34
C TYR A 18 -1.91 -27.51 -12.61
N GLY A 19 -0.69 -28.07 -12.64
CA GLY A 19 0.11 -28.12 -13.85
C GLY A 19 -0.26 -29.35 -14.67
N LEU A 20 -0.62 -29.16 -15.93
CA LEU A 20 -1.00 -30.23 -16.85
C LEU A 20 -0.09 -30.21 -18.07
N VAL A 21 0.09 -31.37 -18.68
CA VAL A 21 0.75 -31.50 -19.96
C VAL A 21 -0.25 -32.12 -20.92
N VAL A 22 -0.65 -31.34 -21.92
CA VAL A 22 -1.72 -31.68 -22.87
C VAL A 22 -1.28 -31.40 -24.31
N PRO A 23 -1.68 -32.23 -25.27
CA PRO A 23 -1.44 -32.02 -26.68
C PRO A 23 -2.54 -31.20 -27.37
N SER A 24 -3.72 -31.02 -26.77
CA SER A 24 -4.84 -30.27 -27.36
C SER A 24 -5.74 -29.58 -26.31
N LEU A 25 -6.59 -28.66 -26.78
CA LEU A 25 -7.58 -27.95 -25.95
C LEU A 25 -8.64 -28.91 -25.39
N ASP A 26 -9.09 -29.90 -26.17
CA ASP A 26 -10.05 -30.90 -25.69
C ASP A 26 -9.47 -31.74 -24.55
N GLU A 27 -8.19 -32.11 -24.63
CA GLU A 27 -7.52 -32.84 -23.56
C GLU A 27 -7.30 -31.95 -22.32
N LEU A 28 -7.11 -30.64 -22.50
CA LEU A 28 -7.10 -29.66 -21.42
C LEU A 28 -8.45 -29.63 -20.69
N LYS A 29 -9.58 -29.64 -21.41
CA LYS A 29 -10.92 -29.68 -20.81
C LYS A 29 -11.13 -30.96 -20.01
N VAL A 30 -10.85 -32.12 -20.60
CA VAL A 30 -11.05 -33.43 -19.94
C VAL A 30 -10.19 -33.56 -18.68
N LYS A 31 -8.87 -33.36 -18.79
CA LYS A 31 -7.97 -33.47 -17.64
C LYS A 31 -8.18 -32.34 -16.65
N GLY A 32 -8.40 -31.12 -17.12
CA GLY A 32 -8.70 -29.97 -16.27
C GLY A 32 -9.90 -30.23 -15.37
N CYS A 33 -11.00 -30.76 -15.93
CA CYS A 33 -12.17 -31.14 -15.15
C CYS A 33 -11.88 -32.25 -14.14
N GLU A 34 -11.13 -33.29 -14.54
CA GLU A 34 -10.76 -34.40 -13.65
C GLU A 34 -9.96 -33.90 -12.43
N PHE A 35 -8.94 -33.06 -12.65
CA PHE A 35 -8.11 -32.51 -11.57
C PHE A 35 -8.82 -31.48 -10.71
N LEU A 36 -9.74 -30.70 -11.28
CA LEU A 36 -10.53 -29.71 -10.54
C LEU A 36 -11.75 -30.33 -9.83
N GLY A 37 -12.06 -31.60 -10.10
CA GLY A 37 -13.23 -32.29 -9.54
C GLY A 37 -14.56 -31.80 -10.13
N LEU A 38 -14.54 -31.32 -11.38
CA LEU A 38 -15.74 -30.89 -12.11
C LEU A 38 -16.41 -32.10 -12.76
N SER A 39 -17.74 -32.08 -12.81
CA SER A 39 -18.53 -33.15 -13.43
C SER A 39 -18.26 -33.20 -14.95
N PRO A 40 -17.88 -34.35 -15.51
CA PRO A 40 -17.58 -34.47 -16.95
C PRO A 40 -18.84 -34.34 -17.84
N SER A 41 -20.04 -34.31 -17.24
CA SER A 41 -21.32 -34.16 -17.93
C SER A 41 -21.70 -32.71 -18.21
N GLU A 42 -21.02 -31.74 -17.60
CA GLU A 42 -21.36 -30.33 -17.70
C GLU A 42 -20.39 -29.62 -18.67
N PRO A 43 -20.88 -28.77 -19.58
CA PRO A 43 -20.02 -28.04 -20.50
C PRO A 43 -19.21 -26.99 -19.71
N VAL A 44 -17.92 -26.91 -20.04
CA VAL A 44 -16.97 -26.01 -19.38
C VAL A 44 -16.36 -25.06 -20.39
N THR A 45 -16.36 -23.77 -20.04
CA THR A 45 -15.73 -22.70 -20.82
C THR A 45 -14.28 -22.55 -20.38
N VAL A 46 -13.35 -22.56 -21.32
CA VAL A 46 -11.92 -22.33 -21.06
C VAL A 46 -11.62 -20.88 -21.35
N VAL A 47 -11.06 -20.18 -20.37
CA VAL A 47 -10.63 -18.78 -20.51
C VAL A 47 -9.18 -18.63 -20.08
N LEU A 48 -8.51 -17.58 -20.54
CA LEU A 48 -7.23 -17.15 -19.98
C LEU A 48 -7.48 -16.59 -18.58
N GLU A 49 -6.64 -16.98 -17.63
CA GLU A 49 -6.80 -16.52 -16.25
C GLU A 49 -6.48 -15.03 -16.07
N ASP A 50 -5.63 -14.49 -16.96
CA ASP A 50 -5.10 -13.13 -16.91
C ASP A 50 -6.14 -12.06 -17.28
N ASP A 51 -6.86 -12.25 -18.38
CA ASP A 51 -7.75 -11.24 -18.98
C ASP A 51 -9.18 -11.76 -19.27
N GLY A 52 -9.44 -13.06 -19.05
CA GLY A 52 -10.75 -13.66 -19.30
C GLY A 52 -11.03 -13.95 -20.78
N THR A 53 -10.05 -13.84 -21.67
CA THR A 53 -10.20 -14.18 -23.08
C THR A 53 -10.63 -15.63 -23.22
N ILE A 54 -11.77 -15.86 -23.89
CA ILE A 54 -12.32 -17.19 -24.10
C ILE A 54 -11.49 -17.91 -25.18
N VAL A 55 -11.02 -19.11 -24.86
CA VAL A 55 -10.19 -19.95 -25.74
C VAL A 55 -11.02 -21.11 -26.26
N GLU A 56 -11.57 -20.96 -27.47
CA GLU A 56 -12.33 -21.99 -28.17
C GLU A 56 -11.57 -22.56 -29.39
N ASP A 57 -10.60 -21.82 -29.92
CA ASP A 57 -9.84 -22.19 -31.11
C ASP A 57 -8.55 -22.95 -30.76
N GLU A 58 -8.35 -24.11 -31.39
CA GLU A 58 -7.18 -24.97 -31.16
C GLU A 58 -5.88 -24.31 -31.63
N ALA A 59 -5.90 -23.58 -32.75
CA ALA A 59 -4.70 -22.91 -33.26
C ALA A 59 -4.29 -21.77 -32.32
N TYR A 60 -5.25 -21.02 -31.78
CA TYR A 60 -5.01 -20.03 -30.73
C TYR A 60 -4.40 -20.67 -29.48
N PHE A 61 -4.98 -21.78 -29.00
CA PHE A 61 -4.44 -22.52 -27.86
C PHE A 61 -2.97 -22.91 -28.06
N LEU A 62 -2.60 -23.41 -29.25
CA LEU A 62 -1.24 -23.83 -29.55
C LEU A 62 -0.24 -22.65 -29.64
N CYS A 63 -0.67 -21.49 -30.13
CA CYS A 63 0.15 -20.28 -30.26
C CYS A 63 0.49 -19.59 -28.91
N LEU A 64 -0.26 -19.87 -27.84
CA LEU A 64 0.02 -19.29 -26.53
C LEU A 64 1.40 -19.71 -25.98
N PRO A 65 2.01 -18.96 -25.06
CA PRO A 65 3.25 -19.39 -24.40
C PRO A 65 3.13 -20.75 -23.69
N LEU A 66 4.28 -21.37 -23.41
CA LEU A 66 4.33 -22.54 -22.52
C LEU A 66 3.98 -22.09 -21.10
N ASN A 67 3.32 -22.96 -20.33
CA ASN A 67 2.87 -22.70 -18.95
C ASN A 67 1.81 -21.59 -18.81
N THR A 68 1.11 -21.22 -19.89
CA THR A 68 -0.06 -20.33 -19.81
C THR A 68 -1.10 -20.89 -18.83
N LYS A 69 -1.68 -19.98 -18.02
CA LYS A 69 -2.68 -20.31 -17.01
C LYS A 69 -4.08 -20.11 -17.58
N PHE A 70 -4.84 -21.19 -17.58
CA PHE A 70 -6.22 -21.25 -18.00
C PHE A 70 -7.13 -21.39 -16.78
N MET A 71 -8.34 -20.86 -16.90
CA MET A 71 -9.40 -21.05 -15.94
C MET A 71 -10.55 -21.80 -16.62
N LEU A 72 -11.04 -22.82 -15.93
CA LEU A 72 -12.20 -23.60 -16.36
C LEU A 72 -13.42 -23.09 -15.58
N LEU A 73 -14.43 -22.62 -16.32
CA LEU A 73 -15.65 -22.04 -15.79
C LEU A 73 -16.86 -22.91 -16.12
N HIS A 74 -17.72 -23.13 -15.14
CA HIS A 74 -19.02 -23.79 -15.35
C HIS A 74 -20.06 -22.78 -15.90
N GLU A 75 -21.20 -23.23 -16.46
CA GLU A 75 -22.24 -22.39 -17.11
C GLU A 75 -22.76 -21.21 -16.25
N LYS A 76 -22.58 -21.25 -14.94
CA LYS A 76 -23.02 -20.20 -14.00
C LYS A 76 -21.88 -19.31 -13.50
N GLU A 77 -20.66 -19.56 -13.93
CA GLU A 77 -19.46 -18.84 -13.50
C GLU A 77 -19.00 -17.94 -14.64
N ALA A 78 -18.78 -16.66 -14.34
CA ALA A 78 -18.19 -15.71 -15.27
C ALA A 78 -16.76 -15.42 -14.83
N TRP A 79 -15.84 -15.25 -15.77
CA TRP A 79 -14.50 -14.78 -15.41
C TRP A 79 -14.62 -13.42 -14.73
N SER A 80 -13.97 -13.28 -13.58
CA SER A 80 -13.76 -12.00 -12.92
C SER A 80 -12.26 -11.77 -12.76
N PRO A 81 -11.76 -10.54 -12.96
CA PRO A 81 -10.38 -10.22 -12.64
C PRO A 81 -10.10 -10.59 -11.18
N LEU A 82 -8.90 -11.09 -10.89
CA LEU A 82 -8.51 -11.30 -9.50
C LEU A 82 -8.61 -9.94 -8.84
N ARG A 83 -9.46 -9.80 -7.81
CA ARG A 83 -9.38 -8.68 -6.87
C ARG A 83 -8.09 -8.85 -6.08
N LYS A 84 -6.96 -8.64 -6.76
CA LYS A 84 -5.79 -8.11 -6.10
C LYS A 84 -6.30 -6.78 -5.57
N MET A 85 -6.02 -6.48 -4.31
CA MET A 85 -6.17 -5.12 -3.82
C MET A 85 -5.07 -4.31 -4.52
N ASP A 86 -5.21 -4.09 -5.82
CA ASP A 86 -4.40 -3.19 -6.61
C ASP A 86 -4.98 -1.80 -6.40
N GLY A 87 -4.49 -1.17 -5.34
CA GLY A 87 -4.73 0.24 -5.08
C GLY A 87 -4.35 1.06 -6.31
N GLY A 88 -5.36 1.44 -7.10
CA GLY A 88 -5.24 2.41 -8.17
C GLY A 88 -5.67 1.86 -9.53
N THR A 89 -6.99 1.73 -9.74
CA THR A 89 -7.72 2.15 -10.96
C THR A 89 -9.16 1.61 -11.03
N ALA A 90 -9.56 0.71 -10.12
CA ALA A 90 -10.92 0.15 -10.09
C ALA A 90 -12.07 1.13 -9.72
N TRP A 91 -11.78 2.42 -9.50
CA TRP A 91 -12.79 3.41 -9.09
C TRP A 91 -13.66 3.92 -10.26
N MET A 92 -13.31 3.60 -11.51
CA MET A 92 -14.06 4.06 -12.68
C MET A 92 -15.21 3.13 -13.12
N ALA A 93 -15.42 1.98 -12.46
CA ALA A 93 -16.47 1.01 -12.84
C ALA A 93 -17.70 1.01 -11.89
N ARG A 94 -17.76 1.90 -10.88
CA ARG A 94 -18.79 1.87 -9.81
C ARG A 94 -20.00 2.78 -10.04
N ASP A 95 -20.25 3.26 -11.25
CA ASP A 95 -21.50 3.96 -11.54
C ASP A 95 -22.34 3.16 -12.55
N SER A 96 -22.88 2.03 -12.09
CA SER A 96 -24.19 1.53 -12.51
C SER A 96 -24.55 0.25 -11.76
N MET A 97 -25.80 0.22 -11.30
CA MET A 97 -26.51 -0.90 -10.66
C MET A 97 -26.39 -0.98 -9.13
N MET A 98 -27.31 -0.26 -8.49
CA MET A 98 -28.01 -0.77 -7.31
C MET A 98 -28.46 -2.21 -7.54
N LEU A 99 -28.07 -3.13 -6.65
CA LEU A 99 -28.93 -4.22 -6.23
C LEU A 99 -28.64 -4.59 -4.78
N GLU A 100 -29.74 -4.76 -4.06
CA GLU A 100 -29.94 -5.11 -2.65
C GLU A 100 -28.83 -5.92 -1.99
N THR A 101 -28.38 -5.42 -0.85
CA THR A 101 -27.54 -6.12 0.12
C THR A 101 -28.36 -7.19 0.83
N ASP A 102 -28.17 -8.44 0.44
CA ASP A 102 -28.32 -9.59 1.33
C ASP A 102 -27.07 -10.47 1.18
N THR A 103 -26.30 -10.59 2.25
CA THR A 103 -25.60 -11.84 2.60
C THR A 103 -25.10 -11.75 4.04
N VAL A 104 -25.66 -12.63 4.86
CA VAL A 104 -25.19 -12.99 6.18
C VAL A 104 -23.98 -13.95 6.10
N ASP A 105 -23.01 -13.60 6.94
CA ASP A 105 -22.08 -14.43 7.72
C ASP A 105 -20.62 -14.69 7.24
N ALA A 106 -19.74 -14.40 8.20
CA ALA A 106 -18.36 -14.85 8.44
C ALA A 106 -17.18 -14.32 7.57
N SER A 107 -16.55 -13.22 8.01
CA SER A 107 -15.39 -13.33 8.92
C SER A 107 -15.08 -11.97 9.56
N SER A 108 -14.88 -11.99 10.88
CA SER A 108 -14.59 -10.87 11.77
C SER A 108 -13.19 -10.27 11.54
N ALA A 109 -12.94 -9.70 10.38
CA ALA A 109 -11.87 -8.72 10.25
C ALA A 109 -12.51 -7.36 10.54
N GLU A 110 -12.28 -6.82 11.74
CA GLU A 110 -12.60 -5.41 11.96
C GLU A 110 -11.93 -4.58 10.86
N PRO A 111 -12.60 -3.54 10.33
CA PRO A 111 -12.01 -2.71 9.29
C PRO A 111 -10.62 -2.22 9.71
N PRO A 112 -9.62 -2.17 8.80
CA PRO A 112 -8.25 -1.81 9.15
C PRO A 112 -8.10 -0.46 9.87
N TRP A 113 -9.04 0.46 9.67
CA TRP A 113 -9.04 1.77 10.33
C TRP A 113 -9.38 1.70 11.83
N VAL A 114 -10.02 0.61 12.29
CA VAL A 114 -10.43 0.47 13.70
C VAL A 114 -9.23 0.34 14.61
N ASP A 115 -8.25 -0.51 14.27
CA ASP A 115 -7.00 -0.66 15.02
C ASP A 115 -6.23 0.68 15.08
N LEU A 116 -6.19 1.39 13.95
CA LEU A 116 -5.56 2.70 13.84
C LEU A 116 -6.27 3.75 14.72
N ALA A 117 -7.61 3.73 14.76
CA ALA A 117 -8.40 4.59 15.63
C ALA A 117 -8.18 4.25 17.11
N GLN A 118 -8.07 2.96 17.47
CA GLN A 118 -7.75 2.55 18.83
C GLN A 118 -6.34 3.02 19.24
N GLN A 119 -5.36 2.93 18.34
CA GLN A 119 -4.01 3.44 18.57
C GLN A 119 -4.01 4.96 18.80
N LEU A 120 -4.75 5.72 17.98
CA LEU A 120 -4.90 7.17 18.16
C LEU A 120 -5.61 7.54 19.46
N LYS A 121 -6.60 6.75 19.88
CA LYS A 121 -7.30 6.95 21.15
C LYS A 121 -6.35 6.84 22.35
N GLN A 122 -5.43 5.88 22.30
CA GLN A 122 -4.43 5.69 23.35
C GLN A 122 -3.38 6.81 23.33
N ASP A 123 -2.88 7.15 22.14
CA ASP A 123 -1.90 8.21 21.97
C ASP A 123 -2.07 8.94 20.64
N LEU A 124 -2.50 10.20 20.69
CA LEU A 124 -2.66 11.05 19.51
C LEU A 124 -1.34 11.31 18.79
N ALA A 125 -0.20 11.21 19.49
CA ALA A 125 1.12 11.39 18.87
C ALA A 125 1.47 10.25 17.88
N SER A 126 0.80 9.11 17.98
CA SER A 126 1.01 7.96 17.09
C SER A 126 0.73 8.29 15.61
N ILE A 127 -0.04 9.35 15.34
CA ILE A 127 -0.31 9.89 14.00
C ILE A 127 0.97 10.26 13.23
N ILE A 128 2.04 10.63 13.94
CA ILE A 128 3.34 10.99 13.36
C ILE A 128 4.03 9.75 12.77
N LEU A 129 3.74 8.57 13.30
CA LEU A 129 4.42 7.32 12.98
C LEU A 129 3.72 6.52 11.86
N MET A 130 2.49 6.87 11.56
CA MET A 130 1.63 6.20 10.58
C MET A 130 2.11 6.45 9.15
N SER A 131 1.91 5.45 8.28
CA SER A 131 2.12 5.62 6.85
C SER A 131 1.02 6.50 6.25
N GLU A 132 1.31 7.09 5.09
CA GLU A 132 0.32 7.90 4.36
C GLU A 132 -0.95 7.11 4.02
N ALA A 133 -0.83 5.81 3.71
CA ALA A 133 -2.02 5.00 3.48
C ALA A 133 -2.82 4.75 4.75
N ASP A 134 -2.16 4.57 5.91
CA ASP A 134 -2.86 4.41 7.19
C ASP A 134 -3.65 5.69 7.51
N LEU A 135 -3.04 6.86 7.27
CA LEU A 135 -3.74 8.14 7.39
C LEU A 135 -4.93 8.23 6.43
N GLN A 136 -4.78 7.77 5.18
CA GLN A 136 -5.88 7.74 4.22
C GLN A 136 -7.02 6.83 4.68
N THR A 137 -6.71 5.65 5.26
CA THR A 137 -7.77 4.75 5.78
C THR A 137 -8.58 5.38 6.91
N LEU A 138 -7.98 6.26 7.72
CA LEU A 138 -8.68 7.01 8.76
C LEU A 138 -9.54 8.14 8.18
N VAL A 139 -9.10 8.76 7.08
CA VAL A 139 -9.90 9.76 6.36
C VAL A 139 -11.11 9.11 5.70
N ASP A 140 -10.94 7.94 5.09
CA ASP A 140 -12.00 7.21 4.39
C ASP A 140 -12.98 6.50 5.33
N ALA A 141 -12.68 6.43 6.63
CA ALA A 141 -13.51 5.77 7.62
C ALA A 141 -14.88 6.47 7.81
N PRO A 142 -15.97 5.73 8.06
CA PRO A 142 -17.26 6.34 8.38
C PRO A 142 -17.16 7.23 9.62
N CYS A 143 -17.45 8.53 9.47
CA CYS A 143 -17.23 9.53 10.52
C CYS A 143 -17.91 9.20 11.86
N LEU A 144 -19.15 8.69 11.81
CA LEU A 144 -19.90 8.29 13.00
C LEU A 144 -19.22 7.15 13.77
N GLU A 145 -18.73 6.14 13.04
CA GLU A 145 -18.06 4.98 13.63
C GLU A 145 -16.68 5.38 14.15
N LEU A 146 -15.93 6.19 13.41
CA LEU A 146 -14.64 6.74 13.83
C LEU A 146 -14.76 7.57 15.12
N ALA A 147 -15.79 8.43 15.19
CA ALA A 147 -16.08 9.22 16.39
C ALA A 147 -16.34 8.31 17.60
N SER A 148 -17.12 7.24 17.40
CA SER A 148 -17.41 6.26 18.45
C SER A 148 -16.16 5.51 18.91
N ALA A 149 -15.29 5.09 17.97
CA ALA A 149 -14.05 4.39 18.26
C ALA A 149 -13.09 5.27 19.07
N LEU A 150 -12.87 6.52 18.63
CA LEU A 150 -12.01 7.51 19.29
C LEU A 150 -12.60 8.02 20.62
N GLY A 151 -13.91 7.90 20.82
CA GLY A 151 -14.61 8.45 21.99
C GLY A 151 -14.76 9.98 21.94
N PHE A 152 -14.82 10.55 20.74
CA PHE A 152 -14.99 11.99 20.51
C PHE A 152 -16.36 12.31 19.93
N PRO A 153 -16.88 13.55 20.12
CA PRO A 153 -18.05 13.99 19.41
C PRO A 153 -17.80 13.99 17.89
N GLU A 154 -18.83 13.69 17.10
CA GLU A 154 -18.76 13.57 15.64
C GLU A 154 -18.06 14.77 14.98
N LYS A 155 -18.40 16.00 15.40
CA LYS A 155 -17.76 17.22 14.89
C LYS A 155 -16.22 17.18 15.01
N ARG A 156 -15.67 16.67 16.12
CA ARG A 156 -14.22 16.57 16.29
C ARG A 156 -13.61 15.48 15.40
N ALA A 157 -14.34 14.41 15.11
CA ALA A 157 -13.89 13.40 14.15
C ALA A 157 -13.84 13.97 12.73
N VAL A 158 -14.85 14.78 12.34
CA VAL A 158 -14.81 15.54 11.08
C VAL A 158 -13.61 16.48 11.03
N ASP A 159 -13.41 17.30 12.06
CA ASP A 159 -12.28 18.24 12.13
C ASP A 159 -10.91 17.50 12.02
N LEU A 160 -10.82 16.29 12.60
CA LEU A 160 -9.65 15.43 12.50
C LEU A 160 -9.45 14.92 11.07
N GLN A 161 -10.50 14.36 10.44
CA GLN A 161 -10.43 13.85 9.07
C GLN A 161 -10.07 14.97 8.07
N GLU A 162 -10.64 16.16 8.21
CA GLU A 162 -10.27 17.31 7.39
C GLU A 162 -8.80 17.73 7.60
N THR A 163 -8.31 17.65 8.84
CA THR A 163 -6.91 17.96 9.14
C THR A 163 -5.97 16.92 8.56
N LEU A 164 -6.34 15.64 8.63
CA LEU A 164 -5.59 14.55 8.01
C LEU A 164 -5.53 14.71 6.49
N GLN A 165 -6.66 14.97 5.83
CA GLN A 165 -6.71 15.20 4.40
C GLN A 165 -5.81 16.37 3.98
N ARG A 166 -5.89 17.52 4.68
CA ARG A 166 -5.00 18.67 4.40
C ARG A 166 -3.51 18.33 4.54
N VAL A 167 -3.15 17.47 5.48
CA VAL A 167 -1.76 17.02 5.65
C VAL A 167 -1.33 16.12 4.49
N LEU A 168 -2.20 15.22 4.03
CA LEU A 168 -1.95 14.36 2.88
C LEU A 168 -1.78 15.19 1.60
N ASP A 169 -2.70 16.12 1.34
CA ASP A 169 -2.65 17.03 0.19
C ASP A 169 -1.34 17.81 0.17
N ARG A 170 -0.93 18.39 1.31
CA ARG A 170 0.33 19.13 1.41
C ARG A 170 1.56 18.27 1.11
N ARG A 171 1.60 17.02 1.58
CA ARG A 171 2.71 16.10 1.30
C ARG A 171 2.80 15.80 -0.21
N GLU A 172 1.65 15.59 -0.84
CA GLU A 172 1.54 15.35 -2.27
C GLU A 172 1.94 16.58 -3.10
N GLU A 173 1.55 17.79 -2.68
CA GLU A 173 1.99 19.06 -3.29
C GLU A 173 3.51 19.24 -3.21
N GLU A 174 4.11 19.00 -2.04
CA GLU A 174 5.57 19.08 -1.84
C GLU A 174 6.30 18.10 -2.77
N ARG A 175 5.75 16.90 -2.96
CA ARG A 175 6.27 15.89 -3.88
C ARG A 175 6.20 16.35 -5.33
N GLN A 176 5.03 16.83 -5.77
CA GLN A 176 4.83 17.33 -7.13
C GLN A 176 5.74 18.52 -7.43
N SER A 177 5.92 19.42 -6.47
CA SER A 177 6.84 20.56 -6.59
C SER A 177 8.30 20.10 -6.75
N LYS A 178 8.75 19.14 -5.94
CA LYS A 178 10.10 18.57 -6.03
C LYS A 178 10.34 17.90 -7.38
N GLU A 179 9.38 17.11 -7.86
CA GLU A 179 9.45 16.43 -9.16
C GLU A 179 9.54 17.44 -10.32
N LEU A 180 8.72 18.49 -10.29
CA LEU A 180 8.76 19.56 -11.28
C LEU A 180 10.13 20.28 -11.29
N LEU A 181 10.68 20.60 -10.12
CA LEU A 181 12.00 21.22 -10.02
C LEU A 181 13.11 20.31 -10.56
N GLN A 182 13.04 19.01 -10.32
CA GLN A 182 14.00 18.05 -10.88
C GLN A 182 13.92 17.99 -12.41
N LEU A 183 12.71 18.00 -12.97
CA LEU A 183 12.52 18.06 -14.42
C LEU A 183 13.07 19.37 -15.01
N TYR A 184 12.85 20.50 -14.32
CA TYR A 184 13.41 21.78 -14.73
C TYR A 184 14.95 21.77 -14.72
N LEU A 185 15.57 21.31 -13.64
CA LEU A 185 17.04 21.20 -13.55
C LEU A 185 17.61 20.31 -14.66
N LYS A 186 16.96 19.17 -14.92
CA LYS A 186 17.36 18.27 -16.01
C LYS A 186 17.21 18.92 -17.39
N ALA A 187 16.17 19.74 -17.59
CA ALA A 187 15.98 20.47 -18.83
C ALA A 187 17.06 21.55 -19.00
N VAL A 188 17.38 22.30 -17.95
CA VAL A 188 18.47 23.31 -17.96
C VAL A 188 19.81 22.66 -18.28
N GLU A 189 20.15 21.54 -17.65
CA GLU A 189 21.38 20.80 -17.95
C GLU A 189 21.45 20.32 -19.42
N GLN A 190 20.30 20.01 -20.02
CA GLN A 190 20.21 19.65 -21.44
C GLN A 190 20.36 20.87 -22.35
N GLU A 191 19.80 22.02 -21.98
CA GLU A 191 19.96 23.28 -22.71
C GLU A 191 21.41 23.79 -22.67
N ASP A 192 22.08 23.71 -21.52
CA ASP A 192 23.50 24.07 -21.38
C ASP A 192 24.39 23.18 -22.26
N ARG A 193 24.11 21.88 -22.30
CA ARG A 193 24.80 20.92 -23.19
C ARG A 193 24.55 21.18 -24.68
N GLN A 194 23.42 21.80 -25.04
CA GLN A 194 23.11 22.15 -26.43
C GLN A 194 23.78 23.46 -26.87
N GLN A 195 24.22 24.32 -25.95
CA GLN A 195 24.94 25.55 -26.26
C GLN A 195 26.47 25.36 -26.41
N GLU A 196 27.04 24.26 -25.92
CA GLU A 196 28.49 24.01 -25.91
C GLU A 196 29.06 23.21 -27.13
N GLU A 197 28.24 22.72 -28.07
CA GLU A 197 28.72 21.89 -29.19
C GLU A 197 28.68 22.57 -30.58
N PRO A 198 29.83 22.72 -31.29
CA PRO A 198 29.86 22.96 -32.72
C PRO A 198 29.79 21.63 -33.50
N SER A 199 28.60 21.34 -34.04
CA SER A 199 28.30 20.56 -35.26
C SER A 199 29.20 19.34 -35.60
N GLN A 200 28.71 18.10 -35.42
CA GLN A 200 28.82 17.00 -36.41
C GLN A 200 27.71 15.93 -36.25
N PRO A 201 27.34 15.18 -37.33
CA PRO A 201 26.06 14.49 -37.42
C PRO A 201 26.06 13.01 -36.97
N SER A 202 24.97 12.67 -36.28
CA SER A 202 24.23 11.40 -36.14
C SER A 202 24.90 10.05 -36.47
N GLN A 203 24.86 9.12 -35.50
CA GLN A 203 24.38 7.76 -35.77
C GLN A 203 23.92 7.01 -34.50
N GLY A 204 22.70 6.46 -34.58
CA GLY A 204 22.33 5.21 -33.90
C GLY A 204 21.82 5.34 -32.47
N GLY A 205 20.51 5.58 -32.32
CA GLY A 205 19.83 5.48 -31.03
C GLY A 205 19.92 4.07 -30.45
N ALA A 206 20.41 3.99 -29.22
CA ALA A 206 20.18 2.87 -28.32
C ALA A 206 19.13 3.35 -27.32
N GLY A 207 17.89 2.89 -27.48
CA GLY A 207 16.95 2.86 -26.36
C GLY A 207 17.44 1.86 -25.33
N ASP A 208 17.14 2.12 -24.05
CA ASP A 208 16.84 1.18 -22.96
C ASP A 208 16.94 1.96 -21.62
N GLY A 209 16.11 1.78 -20.59
CA GLY A 209 15.11 0.74 -20.40
C GLY A 209 13.87 1.23 -19.68
N ASP A 210 12.74 0.78 -20.21
CA ASP A 210 11.50 0.67 -19.46
C ASP A 210 11.71 -0.34 -18.34
N VAL A 211 11.36 0.05 -17.12
CA VAL A 211 11.38 -0.83 -15.95
C VAL A 211 10.21 -1.80 -16.10
N PRO A 212 10.45 -3.13 -16.16
CA PRO A 212 9.36 -4.08 -16.30
C PRO A 212 8.51 -4.10 -15.02
N ASP A 213 7.21 -3.94 -15.21
CA ASP A 213 6.18 -4.22 -14.22
C ASP A 213 6.10 -5.74 -14.01
N GLY A 214 6.29 -6.17 -12.77
CA GLY A 214 6.44 -7.57 -12.41
C GLY A 214 6.16 -7.75 -10.93
N VAL A 215 4.90 -8.00 -10.60
CA VAL A 215 4.43 -8.27 -9.24
C VAL A 215 4.67 -9.76 -8.92
N GLU A 216 5.76 -10.07 -8.22
CA GLU A 216 5.88 -11.28 -7.41
C GLU A 216 6.51 -10.95 -6.05
N VAL A 217 6.02 -11.61 -5.00
CA VAL A 217 6.44 -11.42 -3.61
C VAL A 217 7.82 -12.02 -3.41
N ASP A 218 8.84 -11.18 -3.27
CA ASP A 218 10.20 -11.65 -3.02
C ASP A 218 10.39 -12.02 -1.53
N SER A 219 10.19 -13.31 -1.24
CA SER A 219 10.42 -13.91 0.08
C SER A 219 11.91 -13.95 0.48
N ALA A 220 12.84 -13.55 -0.41
CA ALA A 220 14.27 -13.47 -0.10
C ALA A 220 14.69 -12.11 0.50
N SER A 221 13.91 -11.05 0.27
CA SER A 221 14.27 -9.67 0.64
C SER A 221 14.02 -9.32 2.11
N GLY A 222 13.04 -9.97 2.76
CA GLY A 222 12.58 -9.66 4.11
C GLY A 222 11.69 -8.41 4.23
N PHE A 223 11.34 -7.77 3.12
CA PHE A 223 10.41 -6.62 3.07
C PHE A 223 9.01 -7.06 2.66
N MET A 224 7.98 -6.37 3.15
CA MET A 224 6.64 -6.53 2.59
C MET A 224 6.62 -6.10 1.12
N SER A 225 5.85 -6.80 0.28
CA SER A 225 5.73 -6.48 -1.15
C SER A 225 5.30 -5.04 -1.39
N ARG A 226 4.47 -4.48 -0.48
CA ARG A 226 4.03 -3.09 -0.50
C ARG A 226 5.20 -2.12 -0.27
N THR A 227 6.05 -2.38 0.72
CA THR A 227 7.23 -1.55 1.04
C THR A 227 8.17 -1.47 -0.16
N LEU A 228 8.44 -2.59 -0.84
CA LEU A 228 9.28 -2.60 -2.04
C LEU A 228 8.65 -1.85 -3.22
N MET A 229 7.34 -1.97 -3.41
CA MET A 229 6.63 -1.23 -4.46
C MET A 229 6.72 0.29 -4.21
N VAL A 230 6.54 0.72 -2.95
CA VAL A 230 6.71 2.11 -2.55
C VAL A 230 8.15 2.57 -2.82
N LEU A 231 9.15 1.84 -2.33
CA LEU A 231 10.56 2.17 -2.51
C LEU A 231 10.97 2.26 -3.98
N LYS A 232 10.47 1.36 -4.83
CA LYS A 232 10.75 1.36 -6.27
C LYS A 232 9.97 2.42 -7.05
N GLY A 233 9.06 3.13 -6.39
CA GLY A 233 8.32 4.25 -6.95
C GLY A 233 9.22 5.41 -7.39
N LYS A 234 8.66 6.28 -8.24
CA LYS A 234 9.42 7.40 -8.86
C LYS A 234 9.62 8.59 -7.92
N SER A 235 8.83 8.71 -6.85
CA SER A 235 8.70 9.96 -6.11
C SER A 235 8.74 9.76 -4.60
N SER A 236 9.77 10.35 -3.97
CA SER A 236 9.99 10.48 -2.51
C SER A 236 9.36 9.35 -1.67
N PRO A 237 9.80 8.10 -1.85
CA PRO A 237 9.16 6.96 -1.21
C PRO A 237 9.22 7.01 0.33
N GLU A 238 10.18 7.75 0.90
CA GLU A 238 10.38 7.95 2.33
C GLU A 238 9.14 8.51 3.05
N SER A 239 8.32 9.34 2.39
CA SER A 239 7.15 9.96 3.01
C SER A 239 5.98 8.97 3.17
N ARG A 240 5.95 7.93 2.33
CA ARG A 240 4.85 6.96 2.22
C ARG A 240 5.01 5.74 3.11
N LEU A 241 6.19 5.54 3.66
CA LEU A 241 6.50 4.43 4.55
C LEU A 241 6.06 4.73 5.99
N SER A 242 5.72 3.68 6.74
CA SER A 242 5.56 3.77 8.19
C SER A 242 6.94 4.00 8.85
N THR A 243 6.94 4.43 10.10
CA THR A 243 8.22 4.55 10.83
C THR A 243 8.94 3.21 10.99
N GLU A 244 8.19 2.11 11.14
CA GLU A 244 8.75 0.76 11.22
C GLU A 244 9.40 0.34 9.90
N ASP A 245 8.74 0.59 8.78
CA ASP A 245 9.29 0.33 7.45
C ASP A 245 10.55 1.16 7.20
N LEU A 246 10.55 2.44 7.57
CA LEU A 246 11.72 3.32 7.48
C LEU A 246 12.89 2.76 8.30
N GLN A 247 12.63 2.30 9.53
CA GLN A 247 13.66 1.72 10.38
C GLN A 247 14.21 0.41 9.82
N LEU A 248 13.36 -0.43 9.23
CA LEU A 248 13.77 -1.65 8.55
C LEU A 248 14.67 -1.35 7.35
N VAL A 249 14.28 -0.37 6.51
CA VAL A 249 15.06 0.06 5.34
C VAL A 249 16.43 0.61 5.75
N VAL A 250 16.46 1.52 6.73
CA VAL A 250 17.72 2.14 7.20
C VAL A 250 18.64 1.11 7.87
N SER A 251 18.08 0.21 8.69
CA SER A 251 18.88 -0.82 9.38
C SER A 251 19.44 -1.89 8.46
N ARG A 252 18.83 -2.12 7.29
CA ARG A 252 19.32 -3.07 6.29
C ARG A 252 20.65 -2.63 5.68
N GLY A 253 20.87 -1.32 5.57
CA GLY A 253 22.12 -0.73 5.07
C GLY A 253 22.26 -0.76 3.55
N LEU A 254 23.25 -0.01 3.05
CA LEU A 254 23.43 0.31 1.63
C LEU A 254 23.62 -0.93 0.75
N GLU A 255 24.59 -1.78 1.05
CA GLU A 255 24.97 -2.92 0.19
C GLU A 255 23.82 -3.92 0.02
N ALA A 256 23.06 -4.18 1.08
CA ALA A 256 21.90 -5.07 1.02
C ALA A 256 20.73 -4.43 0.26
N MET A 257 20.53 -3.12 0.41
CA MET A 257 19.47 -2.41 -0.31
C MET A 257 19.76 -2.29 -1.81
N GLU A 258 21.02 -2.20 -2.22
CA GLU A 258 21.42 -2.25 -3.64
C GLU A 258 20.96 -3.56 -4.28
N GLN A 259 21.21 -4.69 -3.59
CA GLN A 259 20.81 -6.01 -4.07
C GLN A 259 19.29 -6.17 -4.16
N VAL A 260 18.57 -5.71 -3.13
CA VAL A 260 17.09 -5.81 -3.06
C VAL A 260 16.40 -4.92 -4.11
N LEU A 261 16.92 -3.72 -4.34
CA LEU A 261 16.32 -2.77 -5.27
C LEU A 261 16.81 -2.97 -6.72
N GLY A 262 17.99 -3.59 -6.90
CA GLY A 262 18.64 -3.71 -8.20
C GLY A 262 19.13 -2.36 -8.73
N TRP A 263 19.51 -1.45 -7.84
CA TRP A 263 19.91 -0.08 -8.17
C TRP A 263 21.42 0.12 -7.97
N ASP A 264 21.96 1.17 -8.59
CA ASP A 264 23.35 1.58 -8.36
C ASP A 264 23.55 2.21 -6.96
N THR A 265 24.80 2.30 -6.54
CA THR A 265 25.21 2.84 -5.25
C THR A 265 24.80 4.27 -5.02
N THR A 266 24.86 5.12 -6.04
CA THR A 266 24.55 6.54 -5.89
C THR A 266 23.07 6.75 -5.64
N ARG A 267 22.22 6.06 -6.41
CA ARG A 267 20.76 6.09 -6.27
C ARG A 267 20.30 5.47 -4.95
N THR A 268 20.86 4.32 -4.58
CA THR A 268 20.52 3.63 -3.33
C THR A 268 20.96 4.43 -2.10
N SER A 269 22.15 5.04 -2.15
CA SER A 269 22.64 5.93 -1.10
C SER A 269 21.75 7.16 -0.92
N ALA A 270 21.35 7.81 -2.02
CA ALA A 270 20.44 8.96 -1.97
C ALA A 270 19.07 8.59 -1.37
N LEU A 271 18.53 7.43 -1.72
CA LEU A 271 17.29 6.90 -1.11
C LEU A 271 17.47 6.69 0.40
N LEU A 272 18.53 6.01 0.82
CA LEU A 272 18.77 5.71 2.24
C LEU A 272 18.95 6.99 3.06
N GLN A 273 19.65 7.99 2.53
CA GLN A 273 19.77 9.29 3.18
C GLN A 273 18.41 9.98 3.34
N ALA A 274 17.54 9.90 2.33
CA ALA A 274 16.19 10.46 2.42
C ALA A 274 15.34 9.72 3.46
N CYS A 275 15.40 8.39 3.50
CA CYS A 275 14.72 7.57 4.52
C CYS A 275 15.23 7.86 5.94
N GLU A 276 16.55 8.00 6.13
CA GLU A 276 17.16 8.32 7.41
C GLU A 276 16.77 9.74 7.88
N ALA A 277 16.74 10.71 6.97
CA ALA A 277 16.32 12.07 7.26
C ALA A 277 14.85 12.14 7.71
N GLU A 278 13.94 11.44 6.99
CA GLU A 278 12.52 11.39 7.36
C GLU A 278 12.31 10.63 8.68
N LEU A 279 13.02 9.51 8.90
CA LEU A 279 12.97 8.78 10.16
C LEU A 279 13.41 9.66 11.34
N THR A 280 14.54 10.35 11.19
CA THR A 280 15.08 11.26 12.21
C THR A 280 14.08 12.38 12.52
N ARG A 281 13.48 12.97 11.49
CA ARG A 281 12.46 14.01 11.63
C ARG A 281 11.25 13.52 12.43
N ARG A 282 10.71 12.33 12.12
CA ARG A 282 9.57 11.75 12.85
C ARG A 282 9.90 11.48 14.31
N LEU A 283 11.07 10.90 14.59
CA LEU A 283 11.52 10.62 15.96
C LEU A 283 11.70 11.91 16.78
N GLN A 284 12.27 12.95 16.19
CA GLN A 284 12.40 14.26 16.83
C GLN A 284 11.03 14.88 17.16
N LEU A 285 10.06 14.79 16.25
CA LEU A 285 8.70 15.27 16.50
C LEU A 285 8.03 14.51 17.66
N VAL A 286 8.16 13.19 17.71
CA VAL A 286 7.64 12.37 18.82
C VAL A 286 8.28 12.78 20.14
N GLN A 287 9.60 12.94 20.18
CA GLN A 287 10.32 13.37 21.37
C GLN A 287 9.89 14.77 21.84
N ALA A 288 9.65 15.70 20.91
CA ALA A 288 9.15 17.04 21.23
C ALA A 288 7.74 16.98 21.83
N VAL A 289 6.84 16.18 21.27
CA VAL A 289 5.48 15.99 21.79
C VAL A 289 5.49 15.36 23.20
N GLN A 290 6.32 14.35 23.42
CA GLN A 290 6.49 13.72 24.75
C GLN A 290 7.03 14.71 25.79
N SER A 291 7.95 15.58 25.39
CA SER A 291 8.49 16.64 26.26
C SER A 291 7.41 17.64 26.67
N ILE A 292 6.53 18.04 25.73
CA ILE A 292 5.38 18.92 26.01
C ILE A 292 4.40 18.24 26.97
N ARG A 293 4.13 16.94 26.80
CA ARG A 293 3.24 16.17 27.69
C ARG A 293 3.77 16.15 29.13
N SER A 294 5.06 15.82 29.29
CA SER A 294 5.73 15.77 30.60
C SER A 294 5.71 17.12 31.32
N ASN A 295 5.94 18.21 30.58
CA ASN A 295 5.89 19.57 31.15
C ASN A 295 4.48 19.96 31.61
N LYS A 296 3.44 19.64 30.83
CA LYS A 296 2.05 19.90 31.23
C LYS A 296 1.64 19.14 32.50
N GLU A 297 2.12 17.91 32.66
CA GLU A 297 1.84 17.11 33.86
C GLU A 297 2.50 17.71 35.11
N LEU A 298 3.73 18.22 34.99
CA LEU A 298 4.44 18.93 36.06
C LEU A 298 3.73 20.24 36.45
N GLU A 299 3.31 21.05 35.47
CA GLU A 299 2.57 22.29 35.71
C GLU A 299 1.23 22.03 36.39
N SER A 300 0.51 20.98 35.98
CA SER A 300 -0.77 20.60 36.61
C SER A 300 -0.59 20.13 38.06
N SER A 301 0.52 19.43 38.35
CA SER A 301 0.85 18.95 39.68
C SER A 301 1.20 20.11 40.61
N GLN A 302 1.94 21.11 40.12
CA GLN A 302 2.27 22.33 40.87
C GLN A 302 1.01 23.16 41.21
N GLN A 303 0.11 23.37 40.24
CA GLN A 303 -1.16 24.09 40.48
C GLN A 303 -2.09 23.36 41.46
N SER A 304 -2.09 22.02 41.47
CA SER A 304 -2.89 21.24 42.43
C SER A 304 -2.32 21.32 43.85
N SER A 305 -0.99 21.39 44.00
CA SER A 305 -0.32 21.53 45.30
C SER A 305 -0.54 22.92 45.91
N GLU A 306 -0.54 23.97 45.10
CA GLU A 306 -0.82 25.34 45.55
C GLU A 306 -2.29 25.50 46.01
N LYS A 307 -3.26 24.96 45.25
CA LYS A 307 -4.68 24.97 45.67
C LYS A 307 -4.95 24.16 46.94
N ASN A 308 -4.28 23.02 47.14
CA ASN A 308 -4.47 22.23 48.36
C ASN A 308 -3.86 22.90 49.60
N ALA A 309 -2.76 23.65 49.44
CA ALA A 309 -2.19 24.45 50.53
C ALA A 309 -3.11 25.62 50.94
N GLU A 310 -3.84 26.21 49.98
CA GLU A 310 -4.79 27.29 50.25
C GLU A 310 -6.07 26.80 50.94
N VAL A 311 -6.55 25.59 50.63
CA VAL A 311 -7.74 25.00 51.28
C VAL A 311 -7.44 24.53 52.72
N GLN A 312 -6.25 23.97 52.99
CA GLN A 312 -5.84 23.59 54.36
C GLN A 312 -5.66 24.79 55.31
N ALA A 313 -5.41 25.99 54.79
CA ALA A 313 -5.31 27.21 55.59
C ALA A 313 -6.67 27.75 56.08
N VAL A 314 -7.79 27.28 55.51
CA VAL A 314 -9.15 27.77 55.82
C VAL A 314 -9.90 26.87 56.81
N GLU A 315 -9.47 25.61 57.00
CA GLU A 315 -10.19 24.63 57.84
C GLU A 315 -9.66 24.44 59.28
N THR A 316 -8.76 25.28 59.79
CA THR A 316 -8.45 25.26 61.24
C THR A 316 -9.55 25.97 62.05
N PRO A 317 -10.35 25.27 62.87
CA PRO A 317 -11.28 25.92 63.79
C PRO A 317 -10.48 26.44 64.99
N ALA A 318 -10.64 27.71 65.31
CA ALA A 318 -10.14 28.29 66.56
C ALA A 318 -10.81 27.59 67.75
N GLN A 319 -10.16 26.57 68.32
CA GLN A 319 -10.50 26.06 69.64
C GLN A 319 -10.07 27.11 70.66
N GLY A 320 -11.08 27.73 71.28
CA GLY A 320 -10.91 28.61 72.41
C GLY A 320 -10.23 27.91 73.58
N SER A 321 -9.44 28.67 74.33
CA SER A 321 -9.01 28.32 75.67
C SER A 321 -9.17 29.55 76.56
N ASN A 322 -10.07 29.37 77.54
CA ASN A 322 -10.26 30.01 78.84
C ASN A 322 -9.79 31.45 79.09
#